data_AF-A0A2H3EDW6-F1
#
_entry.id   AF-A0A2H3EDW6-F1
#
_cell.length_a   1.000
_cell.length_b   1.000
_cell.length_c   1.000
_cell.angle_alpha   90.00
_cell.angle_beta   90.00
_cell.angle_gamma   90.00
#
_symmetry.space_group_name_H-M   'P 1'
#
loop_
_entity.id
_entity.type
_entity.pdbx_description
1 polymer ?
#
loop_
_entity_poly.entity_id
_entity_poly.type
_entity_poly.pdbx_seq_one_letter_code
_entity_poly.pdbx_strand_id
1 'polypeptide(L)'
;MPPSLSPYTRLYARLYAPRRPSTLPTLLPLTDVPPTITLDTLDVLERESRRRAHVLWIGPSQPEPLFIQINLIFHDEGFITDTRPLKLHMTLTNSTYRRHRTKRTQLFEYDNISLRAGRLECFGAQESEYAELPMTVTMGSYDAPRVHLCKMGSWDTDSVYDSCGSAPLCKELV
;
A
#
# COMPACT_ATOMS: atom_id res chain seq x y z
N MET A 1 0.03 15.76 -18.56
CA MET A 1 0.04 16.11 -17.12
C MET A 1 -0.25 14.83 -16.37
N PRO A 2 0.65 14.33 -15.50
CA PRO A 2 0.33 13.19 -14.66
C PRO A 2 -0.85 13.57 -13.75
N PRO A 3 -1.77 12.64 -13.45
CA PRO A 3 -2.84 12.91 -12.51
C PRO A 3 -2.22 13.30 -11.17
N SER A 4 -2.58 14.47 -10.66
CA SER A 4 -2.23 14.88 -9.30
C SER A 4 -2.87 13.88 -8.35
N LEU A 5 -2.09 12.93 -7.85
CA LEU A 5 -2.51 12.12 -6.71
C LEU A 5 -2.70 13.09 -5.54
N SER A 6 -3.89 13.03 -4.96
CA SER A 6 -4.34 13.85 -3.84
C SER A 6 -3.25 13.97 -2.75
N PRO A 7 -3.12 15.10 -2.05
CA PRO A 7 -2.13 15.32 -0.97
C PRO A 7 -2.27 14.37 0.24
N TYR A 8 -3.09 13.33 0.12
CA TYR A 8 -3.34 12.30 1.12
C TYR A 8 -2.82 10.93 0.65
N THR A 9 -1.58 10.85 0.18
CA THR A 9 -0.88 9.55 0.07
C THR A 9 -0.64 9.02 1.48
N ARG A 10 -1.66 8.36 2.04
CA ARG A 10 -1.62 7.75 3.37
C ARG A 10 -1.07 6.35 3.25
N LEU A 11 0.09 6.11 3.87
CA LEU A 11 0.58 4.75 4.06
C LEU A 11 -0.26 4.07 5.16
N TYR A 12 -1.09 3.11 4.76
CA TYR A 12 -1.87 2.33 5.71
C TYR A 12 -1.06 1.13 6.19
N ALA A 13 -0.61 1.16 7.44
CA ALA A 13 -0.15 -0.04 8.14
C ALA A 13 -1.37 -0.82 8.64
N ARG A 14 -1.51 -2.07 8.22
CA ARG A 14 -2.62 -2.95 8.60
C ARG A 14 -2.37 -3.50 9.99
N LEU A 15 -3.04 -2.98 11.02
CA LEU A 15 -2.88 -3.44 12.41
C LEU A 15 -4.02 -4.36 12.84
N TYR A 16 -3.68 -5.34 13.67
CA TYR A 16 -4.57 -6.44 14.10
C TYR A 16 -4.66 -6.59 15.63
N ALA A 17 -4.40 -5.54 16.42
CA ALA A 17 -4.26 -5.71 17.87
C ALA A 17 -4.89 -4.60 18.74
N PRO A 18 -5.26 -4.91 20.01
CA PRO A 18 -6.10 -4.09 20.88
C PRO A 18 -5.29 -3.17 21.82
N ARG A 19 -4.14 -2.64 21.39
CA ARG A 19 -3.32 -1.74 22.22
C ARG A 19 -3.60 -0.27 21.97
N ARG A 20 -3.42 0.55 23.01
CA ARG A 20 -3.86 1.96 23.04
C ARG A 20 -3.01 2.80 22.07
N PRO A 21 -3.63 3.62 21.20
CA PRO A 21 -2.94 4.54 20.27
C PRO A 21 -1.97 5.53 20.94
N SER A 22 -2.07 5.70 22.26
CA SER A 22 -1.33 6.70 23.04
C SER A 22 0.18 6.47 23.13
N THR A 23 0.72 5.31 22.74
CA THR A 23 2.18 5.03 22.77
C THR A 23 2.91 5.42 21.49
N LEU A 24 2.19 5.67 20.37
CA LEU A 24 2.82 6.04 19.09
C LEU A 24 3.76 7.24 19.17
N PRO A 25 3.43 8.35 19.88
CA PRO A 25 4.31 9.51 19.93
C PRO A 25 5.60 9.27 20.73
N THR A 26 5.72 8.15 21.45
CA THR A 26 6.96 7.76 22.13
C THR A 26 7.86 6.93 21.21
N LEU A 27 7.29 6.25 20.22
CA LEU A 27 8.01 5.39 19.28
C LEU A 27 8.53 6.16 18.06
N LEU A 28 8.00 7.36 17.83
CA LEU A 28 8.25 8.22 16.69
C LEU A 28 8.42 9.67 17.19
N PRO A 29 9.15 10.57 16.49
CA PRO A 29 9.68 10.44 15.13
C PRO A 29 11.01 9.66 15.05
N LEU A 30 11.32 9.15 13.87
CA LEU A 30 12.56 8.41 13.58
C LEU A 30 13.52 9.17 12.66
N THR A 31 13.04 10.22 11.98
CA THR A 31 13.83 10.99 11.01
C THR A 31 13.74 12.49 11.27
N ASP A 32 14.65 13.26 10.66
CA ASP A 32 14.60 14.73 10.68
C ASP A 32 13.73 15.29 9.54
N VAL A 33 13.64 14.58 8.42
CA VAL A 33 12.83 14.94 7.24
C VAL A 33 11.83 13.82 6.91
N PRO A 34 10.68 14.13 6.27
CA PRO A 34 9.74 13.10 5.83
C PRO A 34 10.44 12.07 4.95
N PRO A 35 10.32 10.76 5.23
CA PRO A 35 10.83 9.75 4.32
C PRO A 35 10.03 9.75 3.02
N THR A 36 10.71 9.39 1.93
CA THR A 36 10.11 9.31 0.61
C THR A 36 9.83 7.86 0.24
N ILE A 37 8.75 7.60 -0.49
CA ILE A 37 8.39 6.28 -1.01
C ILE A 37 8.27 6.38 -2.52
N THR A 38 9.00 5.53 -3.25
CA THR A 38 8.85 5.39 -4.69
C THR A 38 7.72 4.42 -5.03
N LEU A 39 6.96 4.75 -6.07
CA LEU A 39 5.97 3.86 -6.68
C LEU A 39 6.45 3.51 -8.09
N ASP A 40 7.39 2.56 -8.16
CA ASP A 40 8.14 2.22 -9.37
C ASP A 40 7.88 0.79 -9.89
N THR A 41 7.15 -0.02 -9.13
CA THR A 41 6.91 -1.43 -9.44
C THR A 41 5.43 -1.74 -9.33
N LEU A 42 4.83 -2.22 -10.42
CA LEU A 42 3.50 -2.81 -10.43
C LEU A 42 3.63 -4.34 -10.48
N ASP A 43 2.93 -5.04 -9.59
CA ASP A 43 2.95 -6.49 -9.50
C ASP A 43 1.70 -6.99 -8.74
N VAL A 44 1.63 -8.30 -8.49
CA VAL A 44 0.48 -8.96 -7.90
C VAL A 44 0.85 -9.80 -6.67
N LEU A 45 -0.10 -9.96 -5.75
CA LEU A 45 -0.04 -10.95 -4.66
C LEU A 45 -1.14 -11.99 -4.86
N GLU A 46 -0.98 -13.13 -4.16
CA GLU A 46 -1.94 -14.24 -4.22
C GLU A 46 -2.12 -14.74 -5.66
N ARG A 47 -1.01 -15.07 -6.33
CA ARG A 47 -1.00 -15.66 -7.68
C ARG A 47 -1.56 -17.09 -7.63
N GLU A 48 -2.65 -17.35 -8.34
CA GLU A 48 -3.16 -18.71 -8.57
C GLU A 48 -2.55 -19.33 -9.83
N SER A 49 -2.25 -18.51 -10.83
CA SER A 49 -1.60 -18.95 -12.07
C SER A 49 -0.75 -17.81 -12.64
N ARG A 50 -0.05 -18.07 -13.76
CA ARG A 50 0.70 -17.02 -14.49
C ARG A 50 -0.17 -15.81 -14.86
N ARG A 51 -1.49 -15.97 -14.96
CA ARG A 51 -2.41 -14.93 -15.47
C ARG A 51 -3.52 -14.52 -14.50
N ARG A 52 -3.58 -15.15 -13.31
CA ARG A 52 -4.67 -14.95 -12.35
C ARG A 52 -4.09 -14.67 -10.97
N ALA A 53 -4.53 -13.57 -10.38
CA ALA A 53 -4.15 -13.15 -9.05
C ALA A 53 -5.31 -12.45 -8.34
N HIS A 54 -5.24 -12.36 -7.02
CA HIS A 54 -6.29 -11.68 -6.26
C HIS A 54 -6.01 -10.22 -5.96
N VAL A 55 -4.74 -9.83 -5.88
CA VAL A 55 -4.34 -8.48 -5.47
C VAL A 55 -3.42 -7.89 -6.52
N LEU A 56 -3.76 -6.71 -7.04
CA LEU A 56 -2.87 -5.87 -7.85
C LEU A 56 -2.38 -4.73 -6.97
N TRP A 57 -1.09 -4.45 -7.03
CA TRP A 57 -0.47 -3.43 -6.21
C TRP A 57 0.63 -2.69 -6.95
N ILE A 58 0.92 -1.47 -6.49
CA ILE A 58 2.09 -0.69 -6.88
C ILE A 58 2.91 -0.33 -5.64
N GLY A 59 4.22 -0.33 -5.73
CA GLY A 59 5.08 -0.05 -4.58
C GLY A 59 6.54 0.12 -4.99
N PRO A 60 7.43 0.30 -4.02
CA PRO A 60 8.84 0.36 -4.29
C PRO A 60 9.40 -1.03 -4.63
N SER A 61 10.34 -1.06 -5.57
CA SER A 61 11.07 -2.24 -6.01
C SER A 61 11.82 -2.91 -4.85
N GLN A 62 12.32 -2.10 -3.91
CA GLN A 62 12.97 -2.56 -2.68
C GLN A 62 12.39 -1.84 -1.45
N PRO A 63 12.19 -2.52 -0.32
CA PRO A 63 11.74 -1.87 0.90
C PRO A 63 12.85 -0.97 1.46
N GLU A 64 12.54 0.30 1.75
CA GLU A 64 13.54 1.16 2.39
C GLU A 64 13.83 0.72 3.83
N PRO A 65 15.08 0.84 4.32
CA PRO A 65 15.48 0.41 5.66
C PRO A 65 14.61 1.00 6.79
N LEU A 66 14.15 2.25 6.62
CA LEU A 66 13.28 2.89 7.60
C LEU A 66 11.95 2.15 7.79
N PHE A 67 11.31 1.71 6.70
CA PHE A 67 10.03 1.00 6.81
C PHE A 67 10.20 -0.41 7.39
N ILE A 68 11.37 -1.03 7.19
CA ILE A 68 11.74 -2.26 7.88
C ILE A 68 11.84 -2.00 9.39
N GLN A 69 12.54 -0.93 9.79
CA GLN A 69 12.65 -0.54 11.19
C GLN A 69 11.29 -0.23 11.84
N ILE A 70 10.43 0.53 11.15
CA ILE A 70 9.05 0.80 11.62
C ILE A 70 8.28 -0.50 11.80
N ASN A 71 8.36 -1.43 10.85
CA ASN A 71 7.68 -2.72 10.93
C ASN A 71 8.16 -3.54 12.15
N LEU A 72 9.47 -3.54 12.44
CA LEU A 72 10.02 -4.22 13.62
C LEU A 72 9.50 -3.60 14.92
N ILE A 73 9.59 -2.27 15.06
CA ILE A 73 9.07 -1.56 16.24
C ILE A 73 7.59 -1.90 16.47
N PHE A 74 6.79 -1.90 15.40
CA PHE A 74 5.36 -2.18 15.50
C PHE A 74 5.07 -3.65 15.82
N HIS A 75 5.94 -4.57 15.41
CA HIS A 75 5.83 -5.99 15.78
C HIS A 75 6.20 -6.19 17.25
N ASP A 76 7.29 -5.56 17.73
CA ASP A 76 7.76 -5.64 19.12
C ASP A 76 6.74 -5.04 20.10
N GLU A 77 6.07 -3.96 19.70
CA GLU A 77 4.99 -3.33 20.47
C GLU A 77 3.64 -4.07 20.35
N GLY A 78 3.58 -5.10 19.49
CA GLY A 78 2.41 -5.95 19.31
C GLY A 78 1.28 -5.31 18.50
N PHE A 79 1.55 -4.26 17.72
CA PHE A 79 0.61 -3.67 16.78
C PHE A 79 0.39 -4.54 15.54
N ILE A 80 1.48 -5.16 15.06
CA ILE A 80 1.47 -6.10 13.93
C ILE A 80 1.62 -7.51 14.49
N THR A 81 0.70 -8.40 14.13
CA THR A 81 0.73 -9.82 14.48
C THR A 81 0.96 -10.71 13.27
N ASP A 82 1.00 -10.12 12.07
CA ASP A 82 1.27 -10.82 10.82
C ASP A 82 2.76 -11.22 10.77
N THR A 83 3.02 -12.49 10.50
CA THR A 83 4.38 -13.05 10.47
C THR A 83 4.99 -13.05 9.07
N ARG A 84 4.25 -12.62 8.05
CA ARG A 84 4.74 -12.59 6.68
C ARG A 84 5.80 -11.49 6.52
N PRO A 85 6.77 -11.64 5.61
CA PRO A 85 7.74 -10.61 5.32
C PRO A 85 7.06 -9.29 4.93
N LEU A 86 7.63 -8.16 5.37
CA LEU A 86 7.13 -6.84 5.00
C LEU A 86 7.17 -6.69 3.47
N LYS A 87 6.00 -6.44 2.88
CA LYS A 87 5.86 -6.02 1.48
C LYS A 87 5.20 -4.66 1.45
N LEU A 88 6.00 -3.60 1.32
CA LEU A 88 5.48 -2.24 1.19
C LEU A 88 4.80 -2.08 -0.17
N HIS A 89 3.51 -1.74 -0.17
CA HIS A 89 2.74 -1.56 -1.39
C HIS A 89 1.46 -0.74 -1.16
N MET A 90 1.00 -0.08 -2.21
CA MET A 90 -0.34 0.48 -2.35
C MET A 90 -1.20 -0.51 -3.15
N THR A 91 -2.23 -1.06 -2.51
CA THR A 91 -3.18 -1.94 -3.20
C THR A 91 -4.06 -1.12 -4.14
N LEU A 92 -4.09 -1.49 -5.42
CA LEU A 92 -4.95 -0.87 -6.44
C LEU A 92 -6.29 -1.61 -6.57
N THR A 93 -6.25 -2.95 -6.54
CA THR A 93 -7.45 -3.78 -6.52
C THR A 93 -7.23 -5.03 -5.68
N ASN A 94 -8.27 -5.46 -4.99
CA ASN A 94 -8.30 -6.73 -4.29
C ASN A 94 -9.64 -7.42 -4.62
N SER A 95 -9.57 -8.53 -5.35
CA SER A 95 -10.74 -9.30 -5.79
C SER A 95 -11.30 -10.20 -4.69
N THR A 96 -10.55 -10.52 -3.64
CA THR A 96 -10.99 -11.34 -2.51
C THR A 96 -12.21 -10.72 -1.81
N TYR A 97 -12.29 -9.39 -1.78
CA TYR A 97 -13.41 -8.66 -1.18
C TYR A 97 -14.55 -8.34 -2.16
N ARG A 98 -14.41 -8.68 -3.44
CA ARG A 98 -15.49 -8.49 -4.42
C ARG A 98 -16.54 -9.57 -4.23
N ARG A 99 -17.66 -9.22 -3.58
CA ARG A 99 -18.86 -10.06 -3.58
C ARG A 99 -19.57 -9.91 -4.92
N HIS A 100 -19.41 -10.90 -5.79
CA HIS A 100 -20.24 -10.99 -6.98
C HIS A 100 -21.65 -11.51 -6.61
N ARG A 101 -22.64 -11.18 -7.44
CA ARG A 101 -24.04 -11.64 -7.29
C ARG A 101 -24.18 -13.17 -7.41
N THR A 102 -23.15 -13.83 -7.96
CA THR A 102 -23.00 -15.29 -8.05
C THR A 102 -22.00 -15.77 -6.98
N LYS A 103 -22.26 -16.93 -6.36
CA LYS A 103 -21.57 -17.44 -5.15
C LYS A 103 -20.05 -17.74 -5.28
N ARG A 104 -19.37 -17.32 -6.35
CA ARG A 104 -17.93 -17.53 -6.53
C ARG A 104 -17.21 -16.19 -6.71
N THR A 105 -16.16 -16.00 -5.92
CA THR A 105 -15.18 -14.92 -6.09
C THR A 105 -14.53 -15.08 -7.47
N GLN A 106 -14.73 -14.11 -8.36
CA GLN A 106 -14.10 -14.12 -9.68
C GLN A 106 -12.76 -13.39 -9.58
N LEU A 107 -11.67 -14.11 -9.85
CA LEU A 107 -10.34 -13.53 -9.99
C LEU A 107 -10.31 -12.53 -11.15
N PHE A 108 -9.43 -11.54 -11.05
CA PHE A 108 -9.10 -10.77 -12.24
C PHE A 108 -8.11 -11.58 -13.08
N GLU A 109 -8.39 -11.66 -14.37
CA GLU A 109 -7.40 -12.08 -15.35
C GLU A 109 -6.58 -10.86 -15.73
N TYR A 110 -5.27 -10.92 -15.53
CA TYR A 110 -4.38 -9.80 -15.80
C TYR A 110 -4.34 -9.46 -17.29
N ASP A 111 -4.57 -10.44 -18.17
CA ASP A 111 -4.80 -10.21 -19.59
C ASP A 111 -5.87 -9.12 -19.82
N ASN A 112 -6.94 -9.03 -19.02
CA ASN A 112 -7.94 -7.95 -19.17
C ASN A 112 -7.46 -6.57 -18.67
N ILE A 113 -6.40 -6.54 -17.86
CA ILE A 113 -5.76 -5.33 -17.35
C ILE A 113 -4.66 -4.87 -18.34
N SER A 114 -3.92 -5.80 -18.94
CA SER A 114 -2.87 -5.55 -19.95
C SER A 114 -3.39 -5.34 -21.37
N LEU A 115 -4.45 -6.06 -21.80
CA LEU A 115 -4.94 -6.05 -23.18
C LEU A 115 -5.85 -4.87 -23.52
N ARG A 116 -6.25 -4.06 -22.53
CA ARG A 116 -6.87 -2.76 -22.82
C ARG A 116 -5.78 -1.70 -22.95
N ALA A 117 -5.17 -1.68 -24.13
CA ALA A 117 -4.29 -0.61 -24.60
C ALA A 117 -4.87 0.77 -24.18
N GLY A 118 -4.03 1.61 -23.57
CA GLY A 118 -4.33 2.94 -23.07
C GLY A 118 -4.53 3.06 -21.54
N ARG A 119 -4.57 1.97 -20.78
CA ARG A 119 -4.73 2.04 -19.30
C ARG A 119 -3.42 2.03 -18.51
N LEU A 120 -2.35 1.46 -19.06
CA LEU A 120 -1.05 1.38 -18.40
C LEU A 120 -0.19 2.64 -18.62
N GLU A 121 -0.52 3.46 -19.61
CA GLU A 121 0.06 4.81 -19.79
C GLU A 121 -0.14 5.69 -18.55
N CYS A 122 -1.26 5.53 -17.84
CA CYS A 122 -1.52 6.23 -16.59
C CYS A 122 -0.47 5.93 -15.50
N PHE A 123 0.21 4.78 -15.61
CA PHE A 123 1.31 4.36 -14.73
C PHE A 123 2.69 4.66 -15.34
N GLY A 124 2.77 5.32 -16.50
CA GLY A 124 4.05 5.59 -17.18
C GLY A 124 4.76 4.33 -17.66
N ALA A 125 4.05 3.22 -17.83
CA ALA A 125 4.61 1.99 -18.41
C ALA A 125 4.66 2.12 -19.94
N GLN A 126 5.71 1.59 -20.56
CA GLN A 126 5.69 1.38 -22.01
C GLN A 126 4.81 0.17 -22.33
N GLU A 127 3.88 0.33 -23.26
CA GLU A 127 3.06 -0.77 -23.76
C GLU A 127 3.96 -1.76 -24.49
N SER A 128 3.92 -3.03 -24.05
CA SER A 128 4.43 -4.15 -24.81
C SER A 128 3.29 -5.11 -25.07
N GLU A 129 3.39 -5.87 -26.16
CA GLU A 129 2.42 -6.88 -26.56
C GLU A 129 2.22 -7.96 -25.46
N TYR A 130 3.16 -8.06 -24.51
CA TYR A 130 3.12 -8.95 -23.35
C TYR A 130 3.72 -8.26 -22.10
N ALA A 131 2.87 -7.68 -21.25
CA ALA A 131 3.32 -7.15 -19.95
C ALA A 131 3.53 -8.31 -18.95
N GLU A 132 4.79 -8.69 -18.69
CA GLU A 132 5.14 -9.62 -17.61
C GLU A 132 5.30 -8.87 -16.27
N LEU A 133 4.86 -9.51 -15.18
CA LEU A 133 4.96 -8.97 -13.82
C LEU A 133 6.08 -9.66 -13.02
N PRO A 134 6.85 -8.92 -12.20
CA PRO A 134 6.71 -7.49 -11.90
C PRO A 134 7.09 -6.60 -13.08
N MET A 135 6.37 -5.49 -13.28
CA MET A 135 6.69 -4.51 -14.32
C MET A 135 7.12 -3.18 -13.70
N THR A 136 8.11 -2.54 -14.33
CA THR A 136 8.53 -1.19 -13.98
C THR A 136 7.48 -0.18 -14.44
N VAL A 137 7.15 0.75 -13.55
CA VAL A 137 6.20 1.84 -13.76
C VAL A 137 6.81 3.15 -13.25
N THR A 138 6.27 4.28 -13.65
CA THR A 138 6.71 5.61 -13.18
C THR A 138 5.53 6.36 -12.61
N MET A 139 5.13 6.02 -11.37
CA MET A 139 4.12 6.79 -10.63
C MET A 139 4.74 7.90 -9.76
N GLY A 140 6.06 7.90 -9.59
CA GLY A 140 6.79 8.96 -8.90
C GLY A 140 7.10 8.64 -7.44
N SER A 141 7.44 9.68 -6.70
CA SER A 141 7.92 9.62 -5.32
C SER A 141 7.06 10.48 -4.42
N TYR A 142 6.75 9.99 -3.22
CA TYR A 142 5.82 10.62 -2.29
C TYR A 142 6.41 10.71 -0.90
N ASP A 143 6.25 11.88 -0.27
CA ASP A 143 6.62 12.04 1.12
C ASP A 143 5.61 11.33 2.03
N ALA A 144 6.12 10.60 3.01
CA ALA A 144 5.36 9.90 4.03
C ALA A 144 5.63 10.54 5.40
N PRO A 145 5.02 11.69 5.71
CA PRO A 145 5.34 12.45 6.92
C PRO A 145 4.79 11.82 8.21
N ARG A 146 3.82 10.91 8.12
CA ARG A 146 3.08 10.36 9.28
C ARG A 146 2.71 8.90 9.08
N VAL A 147 2.62 8.17 10.18
CA VAL A 147 1.95 6.87 10.27
C VAL A 147 0.60 7.05 10.93
N HIS A 148 -0.41 6.39 10.38
CA HIS A 148 -1.75 6.32 10.95
C HIS A 148 -2.03 4.90 11.44
N LEU A 149 -2.61 4.77 12.63
CA LEU A 149 -3.25 3.54 13.06
C LEU A 149 -4.72 3.59 12.70
N CYS A 150 -5.17 2.58 11.97
CA CYS A 150 -6.52 2.52 11.43
C CYS A 150 -7.20 1.23 11.86
N LYS A 151 -8.49 1.31 12.17
CA LYS A 151 -9.32 0.14 12.47
C LYS A 151 -9.79 -0.51 11.17
N MET A 152 -9.44 -1.78 11.02
CA MET A 152 -9.87 -2.58 9.88
C MET A 152 -11.38 -2.87 9.93
N GLY A 153 -12.05 -2.78 8.78
CA GLY A 153 -13.48 -3.10 8.65
C GLY A 153 -14.44 -2.03 9.16
N SER A 154 -13.92 -0.83 9.48
CA SER A 154 -14.71 0.37 9.78
C SER A 154 -14.25 1.50 8.87
N TRP A 155 -15.23 2.29 8.43
CA TRP A 155 -15.03 3.41 7.53
C TRP A 155 -15.70 4.66 8.10
N ASP A 156 -15.09 5.80 7.85
CA ASP A 156 -15.70 7.11 8.11
C ASP A 156 -16.68 7.51 6.99
N THR A 157 -17.23 8.72 7.08
CA THR A 157 -18.17 9.27 6.08
C THR A 157 -17.55 9.44 4.69
N ASP A 158 -16.23 9.55 4.61
CA ASP A 158 -15.48 9.73 3.37
C ASP A 158 -14.99 8.40 2.80
N SER A 159 -15.48 7.27 3.34
CA SER A 159 -15.05 5.91 2.98
C SER A 159 -13.57 5.64 3.24
N VAL A 160 -12.94 6.42 4.11
CA VAL A 160 -11.57 6.21 4.59
C VAL A 160 -11.61 5.33 5.84
N TYR A 161 -10.53 4.59 6.11
CA TYR A 161 -10.46 3.81 7.34
C TYR A 161 -10.55 4.71 8.57
N ASP A 162 -11.35 4.28 9.54
CA ASP A 162 -11.48 4.96 10.83
C ASP A 162 -10.13 4.99 11.56
N SER A 163 -9.63 6.18 11.85
CA SER A 163 -8.29 6.41 12.40
C SER A 163 -8.33 6.39 13.93
N CYS A 164 -7.57 5.49 14.54
CA CYS A 164 -7.40 5.42 16.00
C CYS A 164 -6.33 6.39 16.53
N GLY A 165 -5.47 6.91 15.66
CA GLY A 165 -4.42 7.84 16.01
C GLY A 165 -3.37 7.95 14.93
N SER A 166 -2.49 8.94 15.05
CA SER A 166 -1.36 9.11 14.15
C SER A 166 -0.16 9.68 14.90
N ALA A 167 1.02 9.50 14.33
CA ALA A 167 2.24 10.10 14.81
C ALA A 167 3.15 10.49 13.63
N PRO A 168 3.92 11.58 13.77
CA PRO A 168 4.81 12.03 12.71
C PRO A 168 6.02 11.09 12.61
N LEU A 169 6.43 10.77 11.38
CA LEU A 169 7.66 10.00 11.12
C LEU A 169 8.91 10.86 11.23
N CYS A 170 8.79 12.15 10.94
CA CYS A 170 9.85 13.14 11.08
C CYS A 170 9.57 14.14 12.21
N LYS A 171 10.61 14.81 12.71
CA LYS A 171 10.43 15.90 13.67
C LYS A 171 9.57 17.01 13.05
N GLU A 172 8.54 17.42 13.77
CA GLU A 172 7.77 18.61 13.39
C GLU A 172 8.55 19.84 13.86
N LEU A 173 8.78 20.80 12.95
CA LEU A 173 9.32 22.09 13.33
C LEU A 173 8.22 22.83 14.09
N VAL A 174 8.47 23.07 15.39
CA VAL A 174 7.60 23.84 16.30
C VAL A 174 7.78 25.33 16.06
#